data_AF-A0A951ZLP9-F1
#
_entry.id   AF-A0A951ZLP9-F1
#
_cell.length_a   1.000
_cell.length_b   1.000
_cell.length_c   1.000
_cell.angle_alpha   90.00
_cell.angle_beta   90.00
_cell.angle_gamma   90.00
#
_symmetry.space_group_name_H-M   'P 1'
#
loop_
_entity.id
_entity.type
_entity.pdbx_description
1 polymer ?
#
loop_
_entity_poly.entity_id
_entity_poly.type
_entity_poly.pdbx_seq_one_letter_code
_entity_poly.pdbx_strand_id
1 'polypeptide(L)'
;MWFLCFLITLVASPQIYSQAAIREVKRVPLDSVKQVTKIAFGSCNNPSLPQEMWVNIIQHKPDIWLWLGDNIYGNSRNMETLAKKYNKQLSKVPYVEFLKKVPVVGIWDDHDFGANNADKTYPMKEQSQQLFLDFIGEPLHSARRDQKGIYTSYTFGETGKQIKFILLDVRYLRDQPGENADI
;
A
#
# COMPACT_ATOMS: atom_id res chain seq x y z
N MET A 1 -23.20 57.89 0.30
CA MET A 1 -21.93 57.25 0.74
C MET A 1 -22.10 55.75 0.54
N TRP A 2 -21.66 55.22 -0.59
CA TRP A 2 -21.85 53.82 -0.98
C TRP A 2 -20.55 53.06 -0.70
N PHE A 3 -20.56 52.13 0.25
CA PHE A 3 -19.44 51.24 0.50
C PHE A 3 -19.52 50.06 -0.48
N LEU A 4 -18.61 50.03 -1.45
CA LEU A 4 -18.36 48.86 -2.29
C LEU A 4 -17.51 47.88 -1.48
N CYS A 5 -18.11 46.78 -1.03
CA CYS A 5 -17.40 45.71 -0.34
C CYS A 5 -16.80 44.77 -1.39
N PHE A 6 -15.49 44.85 -1.63
CA PHE A 6 -14.78 43.86 -2.43
C PHE A 6 -14.48 42.64 -1.55
N LEU A 7 -15.25 41.56 -1.72
CA LEU A 7 -14.83 40.24 -1.26
C LEU A 7 -13.66 39.78 -2.14
N ILE A 8 -12.44 39.86 -1.62
CA ILE A 8 -11.29 39.17 -2.20
C ILE A 8 -11.40 37.71 -1.74
N THR A 9 -11.98 36.85 -2.56
CA THR A 9 -11.81 35.41 -2.41
C THR A 9 -10.39 35.07 -2.87
N LEU A 10 -9.49 34.83 -1.91
CA LEU A 10 -8.25 34.11 -2.20
C LEU A 10 -8.64 32.69 -2.64
N VAL A 11 -8.76 32.46 -3.94
CA VAL A 11 -8.70 31.10 -4.49
C VAL A 11 -7.24 30.69 -4.34
N ALA A 12 -6.96 29.86 -3.33
CA ALA A 12 -5.68 29.19 -3.24
C ALA A 12 -5.47 28.46 -4.57
N SER A 13 -4.49 28.90 -5.37
CA SER A 13 -4.12 28.17 -6.57
C SER A 13 -3.72 26.77 -6.14
N PRO A 14 -4.25 25.69 -6.72
CA PRO A 14 -3.67 24.38 -6.49
C PRO A 14 -2.24 24.48 -7.02
N GLN A 15 -1.25 24.43 -6.13
CA GLN A 15 0.11 24.24 -6.57
C GLN A 15 0.11 22.96 -7.40
N ILE A 16 0.40 23.11 -8.70
CA ILE A 16 0.61 21.99 -9.61
C ILE A 16 1.95 21.39 -9.22
N TYR A 17 1.96 20.60 -8.14
CA TYR A 17 2.99 19.61 -7.91
C TYR A 17 2.63 18.41 -8.79
N SER A 18 3.56 18.03 -9.66
CA SER A 18 3.51 16.81 -10.46
C SER A 18 2.96 15.64 -9.62
N GLN A 19 1.83 15.09 -10.06
CA GLN A 19 1.04 14.12 -9.32
C GLN A 19 1.77 12.78 -9.31
N ALA A 20 2.47 12.49 -8.21
CA ALA A 20 2.77 11.13 -7.80
C ALA A 20 1.44 10.40 -7.52
N ALA A 21 0.74 9.99 -8.59
CA ALA A 21 -0.54 9.32 -8.52
C ALA A 21 -0.35 7.83 -8.82
N ILE A 22 -1.05 7.00 -8.03
CA ILE A 22 -1.13 5.57 -8.29
C ILE A 22 -2.25 5.30 -9.30
N ARG A 23 -1.96 4.41 -10.25
CA ARG A 23 -2.90 3.95 -11.27
C ARG A 23 -4.08 3.25 -10.60
N GLU A 24 -5.29 3.68 -10.94
CA GLU A 24 -6.50 2.94 -10.58
C GLU A 24 -6.59 1.62 -11.36
N VAL A 25 -6.88 0.53 -10.64
CA VAL A 25 -7.07 -0.80 -11.20
C VAL A 25 -8.28 -1.43 -10.53
N LYS A 26 -9.16 -2.04 -11.34
CA LYS A 26 -10.30 -2.80 -10.83
C LYS A 26 -9.82 -3.97 -9.97
N ARG A 27 -10.35 -4.06 -8.74
CA ARG A 27 -10.01 -5.09 -7.74
C ARG A 27 -11.27 -5.85 -7.30
N VAL A 28 -11.09 -7.07 -6.81
CA VAL A 28 -12.13 -7.72 -6.00
C VAL A 28 -12.21 -7.03 -4.64
N PRO A 29 -13.41 -6.58 -4.21
CA PRO A 29 -13.59 -5.99 -2.89
C PRO A 29 -13.26 -6.95 -1.75
N LEU A 30 -12.67 -6.44 -0.67
CA LEU A 30 -12.28 -7.29 0.47
C LEU A 30 -13.48 -7.87 1.23
N ASP A 31 -14.60 -7.13 1.26
CA ASP A 31 -15.85 -7.53 1.91
C ASP A 31 -16.58 -8.68 1.17
N SER A 32 -16.12 -9.04 -0.04
CA SER A 32 -16.58 -10.24 -0.74
C SER A 32 -16.07 -11.53 -0.09
N VAL A 33 -15.01 -11.47 0.72
CA VAL A 33 -14.48 -12.63 1.45
C VAL A 33 -15.35 -12.88 2.69
N LYS A 34 -16.16 -13.93 2.66
CA LYS A 34 -17.00 -14.31 3.80
C LYS A 34 -16.30 -15.25 4.77
N GLN A 35 -15.58 -16.24 4.24
CA GLN A 35 -14.81 -17.21 5.00
C GLN A 35 -13.43 -17.35 4.33
N VAL A 36 -12.38 -17.45 5.13
CA VAL A 36 -11.04 -17.79 4.65
C VAL A 36 -10.73 -19.23 5.02
N THR A 37 -10.30 -20.01 4.03
CA THR A 37 -9.88 -21.40 4.16
C THR A 37 -8.53 -21.66 3.49
N LYS A 38 -8.20 -20.85 2.46
CA LYS A 38 -6.94 -20.93 1.74
C LYS A 38 -6.30 -19.56 1.64
N ILE A 39 -5.15 -19.43 2.26
CA ILE A 39 -4.36 -18.21 2.33
C ILE A 39 -3.17 -18.37 1.39
N ALA A 40 -2.94 -17.37 0.54
CA ALA A 40 -1.67 -17.20 -0.16
C ALA A 40 -0.97 -15.95 0.36
N PHE A 41 0.36 -15.96 0.42
CA PHE A 41 1.15 -14.82 0.87
C PHE A 41 2.50 -14.80 0.18
N GLY A 42 3.15 -13.63 0.19
CA GLY A 42 4.49 -13.47 -0.36
C GLY A 42 5.06 -12.08 -0.16
N SER A 43 6.33 -11.94 -0.51
CA SER A 43 7.14 -10.73 -0.35
C SER A 43 8.23 -10.67 -1.43
N CYS A 44 9.09 -9.65 -1.38
CA CYS A 44 10.32 -9.54 -2.17
C CYS A 44 10.09 -9.59 -3.69
N ASN A 45 9.01 -8.98 -4.14
CA ASN A 45 8.63 -8.94 -5.54
C ASN A 45 9.39 -7.84 -6.29
N ASN A 46 10.18 -8.22 -7.29
CA ASN A 46 10.82 -7.28 -8.21
C ASN A 46 10.01 -7.16 -9.52
N PRO A 47 9.29 -6.05 -9.76
CA PRO A 47 8.50 -5.86 -10.98
C PRO A 47 9.37 -5.75 -12.25
N SER A 48 10.69 -5.78 -12.14
CA SER A 48 11.58 -5.82 -13.30
C SER A 48 11.78 -7.24 -13.85
N LEU A 49 11.52 -8.26 -13.04
CA LEU A 49 11.62 -9.67 -13.43
C LEU A 49 10.30 -10.18 -14.03
N PRO A 50 10.31 -11.35 -14.70
CA PRO A 50 9.08 -12.05 -15.09
C PRO A 50 8.14 -12.25 -13.89
N GLN A 51 6.84 -12.10 -14.14
CA GLN A 51 5.79 -12.08 -13.10
C GLN A 51 4.86 -13.30 -13.24
N GLU A 52 5.42 -14.45 -13.60
CA GLU A 52 4.68 -15.69 -13.90
C GLU A 52 4.00 -16.29 -12.67
N MET A 53 4.54 -16.01 -11.48
CA MET A 53 4.01 -16.49 -10.21
C MET A 53 2.53 -16.16 -10.01
N TRP A 54 2.04 -15.00 -10.49
CA TRP A 54 0.64 -14.63 -10.34
C TRP A 54 -0.30 -15.61 -11.05
N VAL A 55 0.09 -16.09 -12.23
CA VAL A 55 -0.69 -17.08 -12.98
C VAL A 55 -0.78 -18.38 -12.19
N ASN A 56 0.33 -18.82 -11.60
CA ASN A 56 0.39 -20.02 -10.78
C ASN A 56 -0.42 -19.87 -9.48
N ILE A 57 -0.36 -18.72 -8.81
CA ILE A 57 -1.13 -18.49 -7.57
C ILE A 57 -2.64 -18.52 -7.87
N ILE A 58 -3.09 -17.93 -8.99
CA ILE A 58 -4.52 -17.97 -9.40
C ILE A 58 -5.02 -19.41 -9.52
N GLN A 59 -4.21 -20.33 -10.06
CA GLN A 59 -4.61 -21.73 -10.22
C GLN A 59 -4.90 -22.43 -8.89
N HIS A 60 -4.26 -21.99 -7.81
CA HIS A 60 -4.50 -22.52 -6.47
C HIS A 60 -5.79 -21.99 -5.84
N LYS A 61 -6.47 -20.99 -6.46
CA LYS A 61 -7.72 -20.40 -5.99
C LYS A 61 -7.68 -19.99 -4.51
N PRO A 62 -6.75 -19.10 -4.09
CA PRO A 62 -6.73 -18.58 -2.73
C PRO A 62 -7.95 -17.68 -2.47
N ASP A 63 -8.44 -17.67 -1.24
CA ASP A 63 -9.52 -16.79 -0.81
C ASP A 63 -9.01 -15.36 -0.60
N ILE A 64 -7.74 -15.22 -0.23
CA ILE A 64 -7.07 -13.95 0.06
C ILE A 64 -5.57 -14.04 -0.21
N TRP A 65 -4.98 -12.92 -0.60
CA TRP A 65 -3.53 -12.73 -0.68
C TRP A 65 -3.03 -11.70 0.33
N LEU A 66 -1.93 -12.06 1.00
CA LEU A 66 -1.22 -11.18 1.93
C LEU A 66 0.15 -10.81 1.36
N TRP A 67 0.32 -9.53 1.06
CA TRP A 67 1.64 -8.95 0.89
C TRP A 67 2.32 -8.79 2.24
N LEU A 68 3.54 -9.34 2.37
CA LEU A 68 4.31 -9.35 3.60
C LEU A 68 5.53 -8.42 3.55
N GLY A 69 5.58 -7.50 2.58
CA GLY A 69 6.66 -6.54 2.41
C GLY A 69 7.47 -6.75 1.14
N ASP A 70 8.31 -5.77 0.81
CA ASP A 70 9.01 -5.65 -0.47
C ASP A 70 8.10 -5.96 -1.67
N ASN A 71 6.92 -5.35 -1.69
CA ASN A 71 5.93 -5.52 -2.74
C ASN A 71 6.45 -4.93 -4.07
N ILE A 72 7.31 -3.91 -3.94
CA ILE A 72 8.21 -3.37 -4.95
C ILE A 72 9.58 -3.03 -4.34
N TYR A 73 10.59 -2.84 -5.19
CA TYR A 73 11.87 -2.28 -4.79
C TYR A 73 11.92 -0.75 -5.00
N GLY A 74 11.26 -0.01 -4.10
CA GLY A 74 11.00 1.44 -4.15
C GLY A 74 12.22 2.34 -3.97
N ASN A 75 13.01 2.15 -2.91
CA ASN A 75 14.30 2.80 -2.63
C ASN A 75 14.46 4.23 -3.17
N SER A 76 13.60 5.15 -2.74
CA SER A 76 13.62 6.53 -3.21
C SER A 76 13.09 7.52 -2.19
N ARG A 77 13.72 8.71 -2.15
CA ARG A 77 13.19 9.90 -1.46
C ARG A 77 12.29 10.77 -2.35
N ASN A 78 12.19 10.42 -3.63
CA ASN A 78 11.35 11.13 -4.59
C ASN A 78 10.04 10.35 -4.77
N MET A 79 8.92 10.97 -4.37
CA MET A 79 7.59 10.34 -4.40
C MET A 79 7.10 10.05 -5.81
N GLU A 80 7.51 10.82 -6.82
CA GLU A 80 7.20 10.47 -8.21
C GLU A 80 7.90 9.18 -8.64
N THR A 81 9.14 8.97 -8.19
CA THR A 81 9.87 7.73 -8.46
C THR A 81 9.20 6.55 -7.75
N LEU A 82 8.82 6.72 -6.48
CA LEU A 82 8.13 5.69 -5.72
C LEU A 82 6.77 5.34 -6.37
N ALA A 83 5.98 6.35 -6.74
CA ALA A 83 4.72 6.17 -7.46
C ALA A 83 4.91 5.47 -8.81
N LYS A 84 5.93 5.85 -9.60
CA LYS A 84 6.28 5.16 -10.86
C LYS A 84 6.61 3.69 -10.65
N LYS A 85 7.27 3.33 -9.54
CA LYS A 85 7.60 1.94 -9.22
C LYS A 85 6.37 1.14 -8.79
N TYR A 86 5.46 1.71 -8.01
CA TYR A 86 4.16 1.07 -7.74
C TYR A 86 3.35 0.89 -9.03
N ASN A 87 3.31 1.91 -9.87
CA ASN A 87 2.65 1.86 -11.17
C ASN A 87 3.26 0.83 -12.12
N LYS A 88 4.57 0.56 -12.01
CA LYS A 88 5.23 -0.52 -12.75
C LYS A 88 4.70 -1.89 -12.35
N GLN A 89 4.40 -2.12 -11.06
CA GLN A 89 3.74 -3.36 -10.63
C GLN A 89 2.28 -3.40 -11.10
N LEU A 90 1.55 -2.30 -10.96
CA LEU A 90 0.16 -2.18 -11.44
C LEU A 90 0.01 -2.13 -12.97
N SER A 91 1.12 -2.10 -13.72
CA SER A 91 1.12 -2.27 -15.17
C SER A 91 1.40 -3.71 -15.60
N LYS A 92 1.70 -4.63 -14.67
CA LYS A 92 1.94 -6.03 -14.99
C LYS A 92 0.62 -6.72 -15.23
N VAL A 93 0.38 -7.13 -16.48
CA VAL A 93 -0.83 -7.84 -16.88
C VAL A 93 -1.15 -9.02 -15.95
N PRO A 94 -0.19 -9.91 -15.59
CA PRO A 94 -0.49 -11.01 -14.66
C PRO A 94 -0.98 -10.54 -13.29
N TYR A 95 -0.42 -9.46 -12.74
CA TYR A 95 -0.84 -8.91 -11.44
C TYR A 95 -2.18 -8.17 -11.53
N VAL A 96 -2.43 -7.43 -12.61
CA VAL A 96 -3.73 -6.78 -12.84
C VAL A 96 -4.84 -7.82 -12.97
N GLU A 97 -4.59 -8.94 -13.67
CA GLU A 97 -5.55 -10.04 -13.73
C GLU A 97 -5.73 -10.76 -12.40
N PHE A 98 -4.67 -10.85 -11.60
CA PHE A 98 -4.73 -11.36 -10.22
C PHE A 98 -5.64 -10.52 -9.33
N LEU A 99 -5.50 -9.20 -9.35
CA LEU A 99 -6.30 -8.26 -8.56
C LEU A 99 -7.81 -8.34 -8.87
N LYS A 100 -8.18 -8.76 -10.07
CA LYS A 100 -9.59 -8.98 -10.48
C LYS A 100 -10.19 -10.29 -9.97
N LYS A 101 -9.39 -11.16 -9.34
CA LYS A 101 -9.81 -12.51 -8.91
C LYS A 101 -9.59 -12.78 -7.42
N VAL A 102 -8.55 -12.20 -6.83
CA VAL A 102 -8.14 -12.49 -5.45
C VAL A 102 -8.12 -11.18 -4.66
N PRO A 103 -8.89 -11.08 -3.56
CA PRO A 103 -8.79 -9.98 -2.61
C PRO A 103 -7.38 -9.87 -2.01
N VAL A 104 -6.86 -8.65 -1.93
CA VAL A 104 -5.50 -8.36 -1.48
C VAL A 104 -5.51 -7.49 -0.24
N VAL A 105 -4.72 -7.88 0.75
CA VAL A 105 -4.31 -7.03 1.87
C VAL A 105 -2.79 -7.06 1.96
N GLY A 106 -2.19 -6.15 2.75
CA GLY A 106 -0.74 -6.12 2.81
C GLY A 106 -0.14 -5.16 3.80
N ILE A 107 1.13 -5.44 4.08
CA ILE A 107 2.08 -4.55 4.74
C ILE A 107 3.25 -4.24 3.78
N TRP A 108 4.10 -3.31 4.17
CA TRP A 108 5.36 -2.95 3.52
C TRP A 108 6.55 -3.55 4.25
N ASP A 109 7.71 -3.52 3.59
CA ASP A 109 9.01 -3.55 4.26
C ASP A 109 9.85 -2.32 3.85
N ASP A 110 11.17 -2.30 4.07
CA ASP A 110 11.96 -1.08 3.86
C ASP A 110 12.01 -0.60 2.41
N HIS A 111 12.03 -1.51 1.44
CA HIS A 111 12.06 -1.10 0.05
C HIS A 111 10.77 -0.42 -0.41
N ASP A 112 9.63 -0.74 0.22
CA ASP A 112 8.34 -0.08 0.01
C ASP A 112 8.21 1.20 0.84
N PHE A 113 8.72 1.20 2.09
CA PHE A 113 8.63 2.31 3.05
C PHE A 113 9.23 3.60 2.48
N GLY A 114 10.22 3.48 1.61
CA GLY A 114 10.76 4.59 0.83
C GLY A 114 12.24 4.44 0.63
N ALA A 115 13.05 4.88 1.58
CA ALA A 115 14.51 4.72 1.53
C ALA A 115 14.94 3.41 2.22
N ASN A 116 15.94 2.74 1.62
CA ASN A 116 16.48 1.46 2.11
C ASN A 116 16.86 1.55 3.59
N ASN A 117 16.40 0.59 4.39
CA ASN A 117 16.61 0.54 5.83
C ASN A 117 16.32 1.82 6.61
N ALA A 118 15.46 2.71 6.10
CA ALA A 118 15.11 3.91 6.82
C ALA A 118 14.33 3.60 8.11
N ASP A 119 14.23 4.61 8.96
CA ASP A 119 13.62 4.53 10.29
C ASP A 119 12.54 5.61 10.43
N LYS A 120 12.07 5.84 11.65
CA LYS A 120 11.08 6.87 11.97
C LYS A 120 11.49 8.29 11.58
N THR A 121 12.78 8.56 11.32
CA THR A 121 13.29 9.88 10.92
C THR A 121 13.18 10.14 9.42
N TYR A 122 12.77 9.14 8.63
CA TYR A 122 12.58 9.29 7.18
C TYR A 122 11.58 10.41 6.85
N PRO A 123 12.01 11.49 6.16
CA PRO A 123 11.19 12.69 6.00
C PRO A 123 9.97 12.50 5.09
N MET A 124 9.96 11.46 4.23
CA MET A 124 8.86 11.22 3.29
C MET A 124 7.94 10.07 3.70
N LYS A 125 8.02 9.60 4.96
CA LYS A 125 7.25 8.43 5.42
C LYS A 125 5.74 8.60 5.32
N GLU A 126 5.24 9.83 5.53
CA GLU A 126 3.82 10.14 5.43
C GLU A 126 3.34 10.07 3.98
N GLN A 127 4.10 10.63 3.05
CA GLN A 127 3.80 10.56 1.63
C GLN A 127 3.93 9.13 1.09
N SER A 128 4.93 8.39 1.58
CA SER A 128 5.14 6.98 1.22
C SER A 128 3.98 6.11 1.73
N GLN A 129 3.45 6.39 2.93
CA GLN A 129 2.22 5.78 3.46
C GLN A 129 1.05 5.98 2.50
N GLN A 130 0.82 7.21 2.02
CA GLN A 130 -0.29 7.46 1.10
C GLN A 130 -0.13 6.69 -0.21
N LEU A 131 1.08 6.67 -0.79
CA LEU A 131 1.35 5.89 -2.01
C LEU A 131 1.15 4.39 -1.82
N PHE A 132 1.57 3.85 -0.67
CA PHE A 132 1.34 2.45 -0.34
C PHE A 132 -0.16 2.14 -0.19
N LEU A 133 -0.91 2.99 0.52
CA LEU A 133 -2.34 2.81 0.73
C LEU A 133 -3.11 2.90 -0.59
N ASP A 134 -2.71 3.79 -1.49
CA ASP A 134 -3.27 3.83 -2.85
C ASP A 134 -2.89 2.57 -3.66
N PHE A 135 -1.65 2.08 -3.53
CA PHE A 135 -1.19 0.85 -4.17
C PHE A 135 -1.95 -0.39 -3.72
N ILE A 136 -2.24 -0.53 -2.41
CA ILE A 136 -3.02 -1.66 -1.88
C ILE A 136 -4.52 -1.49 -2.14
N GLY A 137 -4.97 -0.30 -2.52
CA GLY A 137 -6.38 0.01 -2.80
C GLY A 137 -7.19 0.31 -1.54
N GLU A 138 -6.57 0.89 -0.52
CA GLU A 138 -7.24 1.31 0.70
C GLU A 138 -8.30 2.40 0.39
N PRO A 139 -9.50 2.35 0.98
CA PRO A 139 -10.52 3.38 0.79
C PRO A 139 -10.04 4.80 1.14
N LEU A 140 -10.47 5.81 0.38
CA LEU A 140 -10.09 7.22 0.58
C LEU A 140 -10.47 7.79 1.95
N HIS A 141 -11.46 7.21 2.62
CA HIS A 141 -11.95 7.63 3.94
C HIS A 141 -11.55 6.67 5.06
N SER A 142 -10.59 5.77 4.82
CA SER A 142 -10.10 4.86 5.84
C SER A 142 -9.31 5.59 6.92
N ALA A 143 -9.54 5.25 8.19
CA ALA A 143 -8.76 5.76 9.32
C ALA A 143 -7.25 5.47 9.18
N ARG A 144 -6.87 4.45 8.38
CA ARG A 144 -5.45 4.15 8.07
C ARG A 144 -4.74 5.29 7.34
N ARG A 145 -5.47 6.21 6.70
CA ARG A 145 -4.87 7.36 6.01
C ARG A 145 -4.46 8.47 6.97
N ASP A 146 -5.05 8.52 8.17
CA ASP A 146 -4.78 9.54 9.19
C ASP A 146 -3.90 9.03 10.34
N GLN A 147 -3.78 7.70 10.50
CA GLN A 147 -2.94 7.10 11.53
C GLN A 147 -1.43 7.15 11.16
N LYS A 148 -0.55 6.93 12.14
CA LYS A 148 0.90 6.83 11.94
C LYS A 148 1.34 5.40 11.62
N GLY A 149 1.59 5.11 10.34
CA GLY A 149 1.97 3.79 9.85
C GLY A 149 0.79 3.00 9.27
N ILE A 150 1.08 1.90 8.60
CA ILE A 150 0.09 1.13 7.82
C ILE A 150 -0.41 -0.12 8.54
N TYR A 151 -0.11 -0.29 9.83
CA TYR A 151 -0.60 -1.45 10.61
C TYR A 151 -2.13 -1.55 10.54
N THR A 152 -2.64 -2.77 10.57
CA THR A 152 -4.09 -3.02 10.49
C THR A 152 -4.43 -4.44 10.93
N SER A 153 -5.72 -4.72 11.07
CA SER A 153 -6.20 -6.08 11.28
C SER A 153 -7.48 -6.33 10.49
N TYR A 154 -7.67 -7.58 10.07
CA TYR A 154 -8.88 -8.03 9.37
C TYR A 154 -9.37 -9.30 10.04
N THR A 155 -10.69 -9.43 10.19
CA THR A 155 -11.32 -10.64 10.71
C THR A 155 -12.29 -11.17 9.67
N PHE A 156 -12.17 -12.45 9.33
CA PHE A 156 -13.03 -13.13 8.37
C PHE A 156 -13.66 -14.37 9.01
N GLY A 157 -14.80 -14.79 8.48
CA GLY A 157 -15.52 -15.96 8.94
C GLY A 157 -16.61 -15.66 9.98
N GLU A 158 -17.48 -16.65 10.14
CA GLU A 158 -18.59 -16.61 11.08
C GLU A 158 -18.12 -16.85 12.52
N THR A 159 -18.95 -16.46 13.49
CA THR A 159 -18.69 -16.70 14.92
C THR A 159 -18.35 -18.16 15.19
N GLY A 160 -17.22 -18.40 15.87
CA GLY A 160 -16.73 -19.75 16.18
C GLY A 160 -15.83 -20.37 15.09
N LYS A 161 -15.67 -19.74 13.92
CA LYS A 161 -14.76 -20.16 12.83
C LYS A 161 -14.06 -18.98 12.16
N GLN A 162 -13.44 -18.12 12.97
CA GLN A 162 -12.83 -16.89 12.49
C GLN A 162 -11.32 -17.01 12.28
N ILE A 163 -10.81 -16.30 11.28
CA ILE A 163 -9.39 -16.01 11.11
C ILE A 163 -9.20 -14.51 11.30
N LYS A 164 -8.32 -14.12 12.22
CA LYS A 164 -7.90 -12.74 12.43
C LYS A 164 -6.47 -12.53 11.96
N PHE A 165 -6.30 -11.73 10.93
CA PHE A 165 -5.00 -11.24 10.50
C PHE A 165 -4.62 -10.01 11.31
N ILE A 166 -3.42 -9.99 11.86
CA ILE A 166 -2.83 -8.83 12.54
C ILE A 166 -1.57 -8.48 11.75
N LEU A 167 -1.62 -7.37 11.01
CA LEU A 167 -0.53 -6.91 10.15
C LEU A 167 0.20 -5.75 10.85
N LEU A 168 1.44 -6.00 11.26
CA LEU A 168 2.26 -5.06 12.02
C LEU A 168 3.10 -4.20 11.08
N ASP A 169 3.17 -2.90 11.34
CA ASP A 169 4.12 -2.00 10.68
C ASP A 169 5.39 -1.90 11.52
N VAL A 170 6.46 -2.51 11.00
CA VAL A 170 7.76 -2.56 11.67
C VAL A 170 8.75 -1.50 11.16
N ARG A 171 8.31 -0.54 10.35
CA ARG A 171 9.18 0.50 9.77
C ARG A 171 8.82 1.91 10.24
N TYR A 172 7.55 2.30 10.22
CA TYR A 172 7.13 3.71 10.39
C TYR A 172 7.59 4.36 11.71
N LEU A 173 7.53 3.59 12.80
CA LEU A 173 7.92 4.02 14.14
C LEU A 173 9.23 3.39 14.62
N ARG A 174 9.93 2.66 13.73
CA ARG A 174 11.16 1.95 14.07
C ARG A 174 12.26 2.96 14.45
N ASP A 175 12.96 2.68 15.53
CA ASP A 175 14.20 3.39 15.87
C ASP A 175 15.37 2.92 14.99
N GLN A 176 16.50 3.64 15.05
CA GLN A 176 17.73 3.09 14.51
C GLN A 176 18.05 1.77 15.22
N PRO A 177 18.45 0.72 14.48
CA PRO A 177 18.95 -0.51 15.09
C PRO A 177 20.14 -0.19 16.02
N GLY A 178 20.18 -0.81 17.20
CA GLY A 178 21.34 -0.72 18.08
C GLY A 178 22.55 -1.45 17.49
N GLU A 179 23.74 -1.27 18.09
CA GLU A 179 25.01 -1.83 17.59
C GLU A 179 25.02 -3.35 17.37
N ASN A 180 24.16 -4.09 18.11
CA ASN A 180 24.07 -5.55 18.04
C ASN A 180 22.74 -6.03 17.42
N ALA A 181 22.00 -5.16 16.76
CA ALA A 181 20.76 -5.55 16.13
C ALA A 181 21.04 -6.33 14.84
N ASP A 182 20.41 -7.50 14.69
CA ASP A 182 20.30 -8.16 13.39
C ASP A 182 19.37 -7.32 12.51
N ILE A 183 19.90 -6.76 11.41
CA ILE A 183 19.18 -5.91 10.44
C ILE A 183 19.03 -6.62 9.11
#